data_AF-A0A947L5X6-F1
#
_entry.id   AF-A0A947L5X6-F1
#
_cell.length_a   1.000
_cell.length_b   1.000
_cell.length_c   1.000
_cell.angle_alpha   90.00
_cell.angle_beta   90.00
_cell.angle_gamma   90.00
#
_symmetry.space_group_name_H-M   'P 1'
#
loop_
_entity.id
_entity.type
_entity.pdbx_description
1 polymer ?
#
loop_
_entity_poly.entity_id
_entity_poly.type
_entity_poly.pdbx_seq_one_letter_code
_entity_poly.pdbx_strand_id
1 'polypeptide(L)'
;MPATEIKVTSAGIVAGKELLIPTGEQGSTLPHVQDWVTSRVKAKSTLKDVSTTVLVKGIKQWAAYEEKTGSRKTRTVFKIT
;
A
#
# COMPACT_ATOMS: atom_id res chain seq x y z
N MET A 1 -3.70 4.75 -14.27
CA MET A 1 -4.79 3.98 -13.64
C MET A 1 -4.96 4.56 -12.24
N PRO A 2 -6.19 4.94 -11.87
CA PRO A 2 -6.49 5.50 -10.56
C PRO A 2 -6.07 4.55 -9.44
N ALA A 3 -5.61 5.14 -8.34
CA ALA A 3 -5.16 4.42 -7.16
C ALA A 3 -5.85 4.98 -5.92
N THR A 4 -6.66 4.16 -5.26
CA THR A 4 -7.37 4.54 -4.03
C THR A 4 -6.66 3.95 -2.82
N GLU A 5 -6.28 4.79 -1.85
CA GLU A 5 -5.75 4.31 -0.57
C GLU A 5 -6.79 3.45 0.14
N ILE A 6 -6.37 2.31 0.68
CA ILE A 6 -7.22 1.43 1.45
C ILE A 6 -6.56 1.10 2.78
N LYS A 7 -7.37 1.10 3.84
CA LYS A 7 -6.91 0.65 5.14
C LYS A 7 -7.09 -0.85 5.24
N VAL A 8 -6.02 -1.53 5.59
CA VAL A 8 -5.96 -2.99 5.65
C VAL A 8 -5.51 -3.45 7.03
N THR A 9 -5.96 -4.63 7.42
CA THR A 9 -5.51 -5.32 8.63
C THR A 9 -4.74 -6.57 8.22
N SER A 10 -3.62 -6.83 8.88
CA SER A 10 -2.85 -8.06 8.68
C SER A 10 -3.62 -9.25 9.25
N ALA A 11 -3.80 -10.28 8.44
CA ALA A 11 -4.55 -11.49 8.76
C ALA A 11 -3.66 -12.75 8.77
N GLY A 12 -2.34 -12.57 8.82
CA GLY A 12 -1.35 -13.64 8.84
C GLY A 12 -0.56 -13.78 7.55
N ILE A 13 0.14 -14.90 7.39
CA ILE A 13 0.99 -15.20 6.23
C ILE A 13 0.35 -16.33 5.43
N VAL A 14 0.16 -16.11 4.12
CA VAL A 14 -0.34 -17.11 3.17
C VAL A 14 0.68 -17.26 2.05
N ALA A 15 1.15 -18.48 1.82
CA ALA A 15 2.15 -18.78 0.79
C ALA A 15 3.42 -17.90 0.88
N GLY A 16 3.89 -17.61 2.11
CA GLY A 16 5.07 -16.78 2.35
C GLY A 16 4.86 -15.27 2.13
N LYS A 17 3.63 -14.83 1.82
CA LYS A 17 3.26 -13.42 1.69
C LYS A 17 2.31 -13.00 2.80
N GLU A 18 2.40 -11.75 3.22
CA GLU A 18 1.50 -11.23 4.25
C GLU A 18 0.10 -10.99 3.66
N LEU A 19 -0.91 -11.63 4.23
CA LEU A 19 -2.29 -11.47 3.81
C LEU A 19 -2.89 -10.24 4.51
N LEU A 20 -3.35 -9.30 3.70
CA LEU A 20 -3.97 -8.05 4.12
C LEU A 20 -5.45 -8.09 3.77
N ILE A 21 -6.31 -7.83 4.76
CA ILE A 21 -7.75 -7.77 4.59
C ILE A 21 -8.17 -6.29 4.60
N PRO A 22 -8.80 -5.78 3.52
CA PRO A 22 -9.38 -4.44 3.51
C PRO A 22 -10.43 -4.30 4.61
N THR A 23 -10.33 -3.24 5.40
CA THR A 23 -11.26 -2.92 6.49
C THR A 23 -12.54 -2.23 6.02
N GLY A 24 -12.58 -1.83 4.74
CA GLY A 24 -13.68 -1.06 4.15
C GLY A 24 -13.45 0.45 4.18
N GLU A 25 -12.55 0.95 5.04
CA GLU A 25 -12.14 2.35 5.03
C GLU A 25 -11.22 2.64 3.83
N GLN A 26 -11.64 3.59 3.00
CA GLN A 26 -10.89 4.08 1.84
C GLN A 26 -10.41 5.50 2.13
N GLY A 27 -9.16 5.77 1.79
CA GLY A 27 -8.56 7.09 1.89
C GLY A 27 -8.69 7.87 0.58
N SER A 28 -7.70 8.72 0.32
CA SER A 28 -7.67 9.54 -0.89
C SER A 28 -7.54 8.68 -2.15
N THR A 29 -8.25 9.07 -3.19
CA THR A 29 -8.06 8.53 -4.54
C THR A 29 -7.15 9.46 -5.34
N LEU A 30 -6.12 8.88 -5.95
CA LEU A 30 -5.14 9.59 -6.75
C LEU A 30 -5.26 9.15 -8.22
N PRO A 31 -5.02 10.05 -9.18
CA PRO A 31 -5.02 9.71 -10.61
C PRO A 31 -4.02 8.60 -10.94
N HIS A 32 -2.84 8.63 -10.31
CA HIS A 32 -1.81 7.60 -10.42
C HIS A 32 -1.15 7.37 -9.05
N VAL A 33 -0.84 6.11 -8.74
CA VAL A 33 -0.05 5.79 -7.54
C VAL A 33 1.34 6.44 -7.56
N GLN A 34 1.87 6.73 -8.76
CA GLN A 34 3.13 7.42 -8.96
C GLN A 34 3.11 8.85 -8.40
N ASP A 35 1.95 9.52 -8.36
CA ASP A 35 1.82 10.87 -7.79
C ASP A 35 2.11 10.83 -6.28
N TRP A 36 1.57 9.81 -5.60
CA TRP A 36 1.86 9.55 -4.20
C TRP A 36 3.34 9.23 -3.98
N VAL A 37 3.89 8.28 -4.73
CA VAL A 37 5.31 7.88 -4.63
C VAL A 37 6.22 9.10 -4.80
N THR A 38 5.95 9.93 -5.81
CA THR A 38 6.73 11.13 -6.11
C THR A 38 6.65 12.15 -4.98
N SER A 39 5.46 12.35 -4.38
CA SER A 39 5.29 13.24 -3.22
C SER A 39 6.12 12.79 -2.02
N ARG A 40 6.19 11.47 -1.77
CA ARG A 40 6.92 10.88 -0.64
C ARG A 40 8.43 10.94 -0.84
N VAL A 41 8.90 10.69 -2.07
CA VAL A 41 10.30 10.85 -2.44
C VAL A 41 10.74 12.32 -2.28
N LYS A 42 9.91 13.29 -2.69
CA LYS A 42 10.18 14.73 -2.46
C LYS A 42 10.25 15.08 -0.98
N ALA A 43 9.46 14.41 -0.13
CA ALA A 43 9.52 14.54 1.32
C ALA A 43 10.74 13.85 1.97
N LYS A 44 11.66 13.29 1.17
CA LYS A 44 12.85 12.53 1.61
C LYS A 44 12.53 11.28 2.43
N SER A 45 11.32 10.74 2.27
CA SER A 45 10.94 9.48 2.89
C SER A 45 11.57 8.31 2.15
N THR A 46 12.06 7.31 2.90
CA THR A 46 12.51 6.06 2.31
C THR A 46 11.30 5.19 2.00
N LEU A 47 11.00 5.05 0.72
CA LEU A 47 9.87 4.26 0.24
C LEU A 47 10.35 2.93 -0.33
N LYS A 48 9.71 1.83 0.06
CA LYS A 48 9.98 0.49 -0.46
C LYS A 48 8.71 -0.11 -1.05
N ASP A 49 8.78 -0.59 -2.28
CA ASP A 49 7.70 -1.39 -2.86
C ASP A 49 7.70 -2.78 -2.22
N VAL A 50 6.55 -3.15 -1.64
CA VAL A 50 6.30 -4.43 -0.97
C VAL A 50 5.12 -5.17 -1.61
N SER A 51 4.65 -4.73 -2.78
CA SER A 51 3.51 -5.31 -3.50
C SER A 51 3.69 -6.81 -3.79
N THR A 52 4.93 -7.25 -4.02
CA THR A 52 5.25 -8.66 -4.28
C THR A 52 5.25 -9.53 -3.02
N THR A 53 5.37 -8.91 -1.84
CA THR A 53 5.46 -9.57 -0.53
C THR A 53 4.13 -9.60 0.23
N VAL A 54 3.09 -8.97 -0.32
CA VAL A 54 1.76 -8.92 0.30
C VAL A 54 0.68 -9.42 -0.65
N LEU A 55 -0.40 -9.94 -0.09
CA LEU A 55 -1.60 -10.34 -0.80
C LEU A 55 -2.77 -9.56 -0.22
N VAL A 56 -3.58 -8.94 -1.06
CA VAL A 56 -4.77 -8.20 -0.59
C VAL A 56 -6.02 -8.97 -0.94
N LYS A 57 -6.77 -9.40 0.08
CA LYS A 57 -7.98 -10.21 -0.11
C LYS A 57 -9.04 -9.41 -0.89
N GLY A 58 -9.58 -10.01 -1.94
CA GLY A 58 -10.72 -9.44 -2.69
C GLY A 58 -10.36 -8.28 -3.63
N ILE A 59 -9.08 -7.98 -3.82
CA ILE A 59 -8.61 -6.94 -4.74
C ILE A 59 -7.81 -7.61 -5.84
N LYS A 60 -8.18 -7.36 -7.11
CA LYS A 60 -7.50 -7.96 -8.26
C LYS A 60 -6.16 -7.31 -8.56
N GLN A 61 -6.09 -5.99 -8.41
CA GLN A 61 -4.89 -5.21 -8.69
C GLN A 61 -4.66 -4.22 -7.56
N TRP A 62 -3.48 -4.29 -6.96
CA TRP A 62 -3.09 -3.43 -5.84
C TRP A 62 -1.62 -3.07 -5.93
N ALA A 63 -1.24 -2.01 -5.23
CA ALA A 63 0.14 -1.69 -4.93
C ALA A 63 0.29 -1.47 -3.42
N ALA A 64 1.39 -1.91 -2.85
CA ALA A 64 1.69 -1.73 -1.44
C ALA A 64 3.09 -1.18 -1.26
N TYR A 65 3.20 -0.12 -0.47
CA TYR A 65 4.46 0.55 -0.19
C TYR A 65 4.69 0.62 1.31
N GLU A 66 5.93 0.39 1.72
CA GLU A 66 6.40 0.60 3.09
C GLU A 66 7.22 1.88 3.13
N GLU A 67 6.75 2.86 3.89
CA GLU A 67 7.45 4.10 4.18
C GLU A 67 8.17 3.96 5.53
N LYS A 68 9.46 4.26 5.57
CA LYS A 68 10.21 4.37 6.82
C LYS A 68 10.36 5.85 7.20
N THR A 69 9.69 6.25 8.26
CA THR A 69 9.78 7.59 8.84
C THR A 69 10.43 7.47 10.22
N GLY A 70 11.73 7.77 10.28
CA GLY A 70 12.55 7.53 11.48
C GLY A 70 12.65 6.03 11.80
N SER A 71 12.19 5.62 12.99
CA SER A 71 12.15 4.23 13.43
C SER A 71 10.84 3.50 13.09
N ARG A 72 9.79 4.22 12.67
CA ARG A 72 8.48 3.64 12.36
C ARG A 72 8.40 3.26 10.89
N LYS A 73 7.86 2.08 10.64
CA LYS A 73 7.49 1.59 9.31
C LYS A 73 5.98 1.70 9.17
N THR A 74 5.54 2.49 8.20
CA THR A 74 4.13 2.64 7.86
C THR A 74 3.90 1.98 6.53
N ARG A 75 2.89 1.10 6.44
CA ARG A 75 2.53 0.45 5.18
C ARG A 75 1.25 1.08 4.62
N THR A 76 1.31 1.49 3.36
CA THR A 76 0.18 2.06 2.63
C THR A 76 -0.14 1.15 1.46
N VAL A 77 -1.42 0.81 1.33
CA VAL A 77 -1.91 -0.06 0.26
C VAL A 77 -2.89 0.72 -0.61
N PHE A 78 -2.79 0.53 -1.92
CA PHE A 78 -3.64 1.14 -2.92
C PHE A 78 -4.39 0.06 -3.68
N LYS A 79 -5.71 0.25 -3.82
CA LYS A 79 -6.52 -0.46 -4.80
C LYS A 79 -6.33 0.23 -6.16
N ILE A 80 -5.93 -0.53 -7.17
CA ILE A 80 -5.81 -0.04 -8.54
C ILE A 80 -7.05 -0.50 -9.32
N THR A 81 -7.68 0.44 -10.02
CA THR A 81 -8.87 0.20 -10.86
C THR A 81 -8.56 0.35 -12.33
#